data_AF-A0A2S6T7N2-F1
#
_entry.id   AF-A0A2S6T7N2-F1
#
_cell.length_a   1.000
_cell.length_b   1.000
_cell.length_c   1.000
_cell.angle_alpha   90.00
_cell.angle_beta   90.00
_cell.angle_gamma   90.00
#
_symmetry.space_group_name_H-M   'P 1'
#
loop_
_entity.id
_entity.type
_entity.pdbx_description
1 polymer ?
#
loop_
_entity_poly.entity_id
_entity_poly.type
_entity_poly.pdbx_seq_one_letter_code
_entity_poly.pdbx_strand_id
1 'polypeptide(L)' 'MGYAKEFHVERLLREVMISRIAPVSPQMILNYISERVLDLPRSY' A
#
# COMPACT_ATOMS: atom_id res chain seq x y z
N MET A 1 8.54 1.60 25.81
CA MET A 1 7.40 1.42 24.90
C MET A 1 7.61 2.34 23.71
N GLY A 2 8.19 1.85 22.61
CA GLY A 2 8.74 2.68 21.51
C GLY A 2 7.73 3.32 20.56
N TYR A 3 6.43 3.23 20.87
CA TYR A 3 5.32 3.78 20.08
C TYR A 3 4.65 4.98 20.75
N ALA A 4 5.20 5.52 21.85
CA ALA A 4 4.66 6.76 22.41
C ALA A 4 4.85 7.90 21.40
N LYS A 5 3.84 8.79 21.29
CA LYS A 5 3.83 9.95 20.37
C LYS A 5 5.06 10.86 20.50
N GLU A 6 5.76 10.78 21.62
CA GLU A 6 6.99 11.53 21.93
C GLU A 6 8.20 11.02 21.14
N PHE A 7 8.13 9.80 20.59
CA PHE A 7 9.19 9.22 19.78
C PHE A 7 8.89 9.34 18.29
N HIS A 8 9.92 9.69 17.52
CA HIS A 8 9.86 9.81 16.06
C HIS A 8 9.47 8.52 15.35
N VAL A 9 9.61 7.36 15.99
CA VAL A 9 9.25 6.05 15.43
C VAL A 9 7.77 5.97 15.10
N GLU A 10 6.89 6.51 15.96
CA GLU A 10 5.44 6.53 15.71
C GLU A 10 5.10 7.39 14.50
N ARG A 11 5.74 8.57 14.38
CA ARG A 11 5.58 9.48 13.24
C ARG A 11 6.02 8.82 11.93
N LEU A 12 7.21 8.22 11.92
CA LEU A 12 7.74 7.54 10.73
C LEU A 12 6.88 6.35 10.31
N LEU A 13 6.39 5.57 11.28
CA LEU A 13 5.46 4.48 11.01
C LEU A 13 4.16 4.99 10.38
N ARG A 14 3.61 6.09 10.89
CA ARG A 14 2.38 6.69 10.33
C ARG A 14 2.61 7.20 8.90
N GLU A 15 3.72 7.87 8.67
CA GLU A 15 4.08 8.43 7.36
C GLU A 15 4.30 7.33 6.32
N VAL A 16 5.02 6.24 6.65
CA VAL A 16 5.25 5.16 5.68
C VAL A 16 3.97 4.41 5.32
N MET A 17 2.99 4.32 6.24
CA MET A 17 1.73 3.62 5.98
C MET A 17 0.89 4.28 4.88
N ILE A 18 1.05 5.58 4.60
CA ILE A 18 0.29 6.26 3.53
C ILE A 18 0.60 5.68 2.15
N SER A 19 1.84 5.25 1.92
CA SER A 19 2.30 4.67 0.65
C SER A 19 1.64 3.33 0.32
N ARG A 20 1.00 2.68 1.32
CA ARG A 20 0.25 1.44 1.12
C ARG A 20 -1.14 1.66 0.53
N ILE A 21 -1.65 2.90 0.57
CA ILE A 21 -2.99 3.25 0.12
C ILE A 21 -2.91 4.18 -1.09
N ALA A 22 -2.01 5.17 -1.05
CA ALA A 22 -1.87 6.21 -2.06
C ALA A 22 -0.45 6.26 -2.66
N PRO A 23 -0.29 6.70 -3.92
CA PRO A 23 -1.34 7.08 -4.88
C PRO A 23 -2.03 5.89 -5.56
N VAL A 24 -1.40 4.71 -5.52
CA VAL A 24 -1.92 3.47 -6.13
C VAL A 24 -1.85 2.37 -5.07
N SER A 25 -2.97 1.71 -4.82
CA SER A 25 -3.02 0.63 -3.86
C SER A 25 -2.38 -0.65 -4.43
N PRO A 26 -1.84 -1.54 -3.58
CA PRO A 26 -1.34 -2.84 -4.01
C PRO A 26 -2.37 -3.65 -4.81
N GLN A 27 -3.65 -3.54 -4.47
CA GLN A 27 -4.74 -4.22 -5.19
C GLN A 27 -4.86 -3.73 -6.64
N MET A 28 -4.69 -2.43 -6.89
CA MET A 28 -4.67 -1.90 -8.26
C MET A 28 -3.46 -2.40 -9.06
N ILE A 29 -2.30 -2.53 -8.41
CA ILE A 29 -1.09 -3.11 -9.03
C ILE A 29 -1.34 -4.57 -9.41
N LEU A 30 -1.95 -5.36 -8.53
CA LEU A 30 -2.29 -6.76 -8.80
C LEU A 30 -3.30 -6.89 -9.94
N ASN A 31 -4.32 -6.02 -9.99
CA ASN A 31 -5.27 -6.00 -11.11
C ASN A 31 -4.57 -5.67 -12.44
N TYR A 32 -3.62 -4.72 -12.44
CA TYR A 32 -2.82 -4.41 -13.62
C TYR A 32 -2.00 -5.61 -14.10
N ILE A 33 -1.34 -6.33 -13.18
CA ILE A 33 -0.56 -7.53 -13.53
C ILE A 33 -1.47 -8.61 -14.10
N SER A 34 -2.62 -8.85 -13.45
CA SER A 34 -3.62 -9.83 -13.90
C SER A 34 -4.11 -9.53 -15.33
N GLU A 35 -4.47 -8.28 -15.62
CA GLU A 35 -5.03 -7.88 -16.91
C GLU A 35 -3.97 -7.72 -18.02
N ARG A 36 -2.78 -7.20 -17.70
CA ARG A 36 -1.78 -6.78 -18.71
C ARG A 36 -0.60 -7.72 -18.88
N VAL A 37 -0.29 -8.52 -17.87
CA VAL A 37 0.85 -9.46 -17.91
C VAL A 37 0.36 -10.89 -18.07
N LEU A 38 -0.78 -11.23 -17.46
CA LEU A 38 -1.30 -12.59 -17.42
C LEU A 38 -2.52 -12.83 -18.34
N ASP A 39 -3.02 -11.80 -19.03
CA ASP A 39 -4.21 -11.85 -19.90
C ASP A 39 -5.45 -12.49 -19.25
N LEU A 40 -5.59 -12.36 -17.92
CA LEU A 40 -6.73 -12.90 -17.19
C LEU A 40 -7.95 -11.98 -17.34
N PRO A 41 -9.17 -12.54 -17.43
CA PRO A 41 -10.39 -11.75 -17.52
C PRO A 41 -10.60 -10.94 -16.24
N ARG A 42 -11.15 -9.73 -16.38
CA ARG A 42 -11.42 -8.83 -15.27
C ARG A 42 -12.49 -9.41 -14.35
N SER A 43 -12.09 -9.80 -13.13
CA SER A 43 -13.03 -10.17 -12.07
C SER A 43 -13.38 -8.91 -11.28
N TYR A 44 -14.62 -8.43 -11.43
CA TYR A 44 -15.17 -7.31 -10.66
C TYR A 44 -15.33 -7.67 -9.18
#